data_AF-A0A962JMB6-F1
#
_entry.id   AF-A0A962JMB6-F1
#
_cell.length_a   1.000
_cell.length_b   1.000
_cell.length_c   1.000
_cell.angle_alpha   90.00
_cell.angle_beta   90.00
_cell.angle_gamma   90.00
#
_symmetry.space_group_name_H-M   'P 1'
#
loop_
_entity.id
_entity.type
_entity.pdbx_description
1 polymer ?
#
loop_
_entity_poly.entity_id
_entity_poly.type
_entity_poly.pdbx_seq_one_letter_code
_entity_poly.pdbx_strand_id
1 'polypeptide(L)'
;GLGFLWFNAYPAEVFMGDVGALALGAVLGVIAVIVRQEIVLFIMGGVFVMETVSVMLQVGSFKLRGKRVFRMAPIHHHYELKGWPETKVVIRFWIISFMLVLLGLTTLKIR
;
A
#
# COMPACT_ATOMS: atom_id res chain seq x y z
N GLY A 1 -4.08 -1.57 -15.31
CA GLY A 1 -3.56 -0.52 -14.41
C GLY A 1 -3.88 0.86 -14.94
N LEU A 2 -3.14 1.36 -15.93
CA LEU A 2 -3.24 2.74 -16.41
C LEU A 2 -4.63 3.14 -16.94
N GLY A 3 -5.31 2.25 -17.69
CA GLY A 3 -6.68 2.51 -18.15
C GLY A 3 -7.69 2.64 -17.01
N PHE A 4 -7.52 1.92 -15.91
CA PHE A 4 -8.35 2.10 -14.70
C PHE A 4 -8.02 3.42 -14.01
N LEU A 5 -6.73 3.73 -13.88
CA LEU A 5 -6.26 4.95 -13.21
C LEU A 5 -6.78 6.22 -13.90
N TRP A 6 -6.99 6.20 -15.22
CA TRP A 6 -7.58 7.32 -15.97
C TRP A 6 -8.94 7.75 -15.41
N PHE A 7 -9.79 6.79 -15.02
CA PHE A 7 -11.13 7.04 -14.46
C PHE A 7 -11.16 7.04 -12.93
N ASN A 8 -10.08 6.62 -12.28
CA ASN A 8 -9.99 6.51 -10.82
C ASN A 8 -9.16 7.64 -10.19
N ALA A 9 -8.33 8.35 -10.96
CA ALA A 9 -7.61 9.52 -10.47
C ALA A 9 -8.59 10.58 -9.95
N TYR A 10 -8.20 11.29 -8.90
CA TYR A 10 -9.09 12.24 -8.23
C TYR A 10 -9.59 13.34 -9.18
N PRO A 11 -10.90 13.66 -9.21
CA PRO A 11 -12.00 12.99 -8.50
C PRO A 11 -12.42 11.67 -9.19
N ALA A 12 -12.50 10.57 -8.44
CA ALA A 12 -12.74 9.25 -9.00
C ALA A 12 -14.15 9.08 -9.57
N GLU A 13 -14.24 8.60 -10.81
CA GLU A 13 -15.49 8.22 -11.48
C GLU A 13 -15.83 6.74 -11.23
N VAL A 14 -14.79 5.90 -11.09
CA VAL A 14 -14.92 4.44 -10.89
C VAL A 14 -14.08 4.01 -9.70
N PHE A 15 -14.68 3.23 -8.79
CA PHE A 15 -13.97 2.59 -7.67
C PHE A 15 -13.53 1.17 -8.03
N MET A 16 -12.36 0.76 -7.54
CA MET A 16 -11.81 -0.58 -7.82
C MET A 16 -12.67 -1.71 -7.23
N GLY A 17 -13.22 -1.49 -6.03
CA GLY A 17 -13.95 -2.50 -5.26
C GLY A 17 -13.09 -3.71 -4.86
N ASP A 18 -13.70 -4.64 -4.14
CA ASP A 18 -13.03 -5.84 -3.63
C ASP A 18 -12.58 -6.77 -4.76
N VAL A 19 -13.34 -6.81 -5.86
CA VAL A 19 -13.02 -7.63 -7.04
C VAL A 19 -11.65 -7.25 -7.61
N GLY A 20 -11.39 -5.96 -7.83
CA GLY A 20 -10.10 -5.50 -8.36
C GLY A 20 -8.97 -5.60 -7.33
N ALA A 21 -9.23 -5.20 -6.08
CA ALA A 21 -8.21 -5.17 -5.04
C ALA A 21 -7.71 -6.58 -4.68
N LEU A 22 -8.63 -7.54 -4.45
CA LEU A 22 -8.27 -8.92 -4.10
C LEU A 22 -7.63 -9.64 -5.29
N ALA A 23 -8.14 -9.43 -6.52
CA ALA A 23 -7.54 -10.03 -7.71
C ALA A 23 -6.11 -9.56 -7.94
N LEU A 24 -5.83 -8.26 -7.84
CA LEU A 24 -4.48 -7.71 -8.01
C LEU A 24 -3.52 -8.22 -6.92
N GLY A 25 -3.96 -8.24 -5.66
CA GLY A 25 -3.17 -8.77 -4.56
C GLY A 25 -2.83 -10.25 -4.74
N ALA A 26 -3.82 -11.06 -5.11
CA ALA A 26 -3.64 -12.50 -5.35
C ALA A 26 -2.69 -12.77 -6.52
N VAL A 27 -2.87 -12.08 -7.65
CA VAL A 27 -2.00 -12.24 -8.83
C VAL A 27 -0.55 -11.88 -8.52
N LEU A 28 -0.32 -10.73 -7.86
CA LEU A 28 1.04 -10.32 -7.48
C LEU A 28 1.69 -11.32 -6.51
N GLY A 29 0.94 -11.78 -5.50
CA GLY A 29 1.42 -12.77 -4.53
C GLY A 29 1.77 -14.10 -5.18
N VAL A 30 0.90 -14.64 -6.03
CA VAL A 30 1.13 -15.91 -6.74
C VAL A 30 2.34 -15.81 -7.66
N ILE A 31 2.47 -14.73 -8.43
CA ILE A 31 3.64 -14.51 -9.30
C ILE A 31 4.94 -14.48 -8.47
N ALA A 32 4.95 -13.77 -7.35
CA ALA A 32 6.13 -13.70 -6.49
C ALA A 32 6.56 -15.06 -5.94
N VAL A 33 5.60 -15.92 -5.55
CA VAL A 33 5.88 -17.28 -5.09
C VAL A 33 6.40 -18.17 -6.24
N ILE A 34 5.78 -18.10 -7.42
CA ILE A 34 6.21 -18.89 -8.59
C ILE A 34 7.65 -18.55 -8.98
N VAL A 35 8.00 -17.27 -8.98
CA VAL A 35 9.34 -16.79 -9.34
C VAL A 35 10.32 -16.86 -8.16
N ARG A 36 9.86 -17.22 -6.95
CA ARG A 36 10.63 -17.27 -5.70
C ARG A 36 11.29 -15.93 -5.36
N GLN A 37 10.51 -14.86 -5.52
CA GLN A 37 10.89 -13.47 -5.31
C GLN A 37 9.97 -12.80 -4.28
N GLU A 38 9.67 -13.52 -3.20
CA GLU A 38 8.76 -13.09 -2.14
C GLU A 38 9.33 -11.89 -1.38
N ILE A 39 10.63 -11.90 -1.09
CA ILE A 39 11.32 -10.79 -0.40
C ILE A 39 11.30 -9.53 -1.28
N VAL A 40 11.49 -9.71 -2.59
CA VAL A 40 11.44 -8.57 -3.53
C VAL A 40 10.03 -8.00 -3.60
N LEU A 41 8.99 -8.84 -3.67
CA LEU A 41 7.60 -8.37 -3.59
C LEU A 41 7.33 -7.64 -2.27
N PHE A 42 7.83 -8.15 -1.14
CA PHE A 42 7.67 -7.51 0.17
C PHE A 42 8.25 -6.10 0.20
N ILE A 43 9.43 -5.91 -0.41
CA ILE A 43 10.09 -4.60 -0.53
C ILE A 43 9.32 -3.69 -1.50
N MET A 44 9.05 -4.15 -2.72
CA MET A 44 8.38 -3.36 -3.76
C MET A 44 6.96 -2.98 -3.37
N GLY A 45 6.26 -3.87 -2.69
CA GLY A 45 4.92 -3.68 -2.12
C GLY A 45 4.94 -2.99 -0.74
N GLY A 46 6.05 -2.37 -0.34
CA GLY A 46 6.23 -1.86 1.03
C GLY A 46 5.17 -0.85 1.47
N VAL A 47 4.54 -0.10 0.57
CA VAL A 47 3.38 0.76 0.91
C VAL A 47 2.17 -0.09 1.34
N PHE A 48 1.86 -1.18 0.63
CA PHE A 48 0.80 -2.11 1.03
C PHE A 48 1.13 -2.76 2.38
N VAL A 49 2.38 -3.18 2.57
CA VAL A 49 2.83 -3.76 3.85
C VAL A 49 2.68 -2.75 4.98
N MET A 50 3.11 -1.50 4.80
CA MET A 50 2.96 -0.44 5.81
C MET A 50 1.50 -0.18 6.16
N GLU A 51 0.61 -0.15 5.17
CA GLU A 51 -0.83 0.01 5.40
C GLU A 51 -1.39 -1.10 6.28
N THR A 52 -1.09 -2.37 5.95
CA THR A 52 -1.52 -3.52 6.75
C THR A 52 -0.92 -3.51 8.15
N VAL A 53 0.39 -3.24 8.29
CA VAL A 53 1.07 -3.15 9.58
C VAL A 53 0.47 -2.03 10.44
N SER A 54 0.09 -0.90 9.85
CA SER A 54 -0.54 0.19 10.59
C SER A 54 -1.87 -0.24 11.23
N VAL A 55 -2.67 -1.04 10.51
CA VAL A 55 -3.93 -1.61 11.02
C VAL A 55 -3.65 -2.61 12.13
N MET A 56 -2.69 -3.53 11.93
CA MET A 56 -2.31 -4.51 12.95
C MET A 56 -1.85 -3.85 14.25
N LEU A 57 -1.00 -2.82 14.16
CA LEU A 57 -0.54 -2.05 15.31
C LEU A 57 -1.67 -1.28 15.99
N GLN A 58 -2.56 -0.66 15.21
CA GLN A 58 -3.70 0.07 15.74
C GLN A 58 -4.67 -0.85 16.49
N VAL A 59 -5.07 -1.97 15.87
CA VAL A 59 -5.97 -2.96 16.48
C VAL A 59 -5.32 -3.61 17.70
N GLY A 60 -4.04 -3.98 17.60
CA GLY A 60 -3.28 -4.56 18.71
C GLY A 60 -3.20 -3.62 19.91
N SER A 61 -2.86 -2.34 19.68
CA SER A 61 -2.80 -1.33 20.74
C SER A 61 -4.17 -1.07 21.38
N PHE A 62 -5.23 -1.00 20.57
CA PHE A 62 -6.57 -0.77 21.11
C PHE A 62 -7.07 -1.95 21.95
N LYS A 63 -6.79 -3.19 21.53
CA LYS A 63 -7.13 -4.40 22.30
C LYS A 63 -6.33 -4.55 23.59
N LEU A 64 -5.04 -4.20 23.59
CA LEU A 64 -4.15 -4.39 24.74
C LEU A 64 -4.15 -3.22 25.72
N ARG A 65 -4.25 -1.99 25.23
CA ARG A 65 -4.07 -0.76 26.02
C ARG A 65 -5.27 0.18 25.99
N GLY A 66 -6.27 -0.09 25.15
CA GLY A 66 -7.40 0.82 24.92
C GLY A 66 -7.01 2.16 24.26
N LYS A 67 -5.77 2.29 23.78
CA LYS A 67 -5.22 3.55 23.23
C LYS A 67 -4.93 3.39 21.75
N ARG A 68 -5.25 4.44 20.98
CA ARG A 68 -4.94 4.55 19.55
C ARG A 68 -3.49 4.99 19.35
N VAL A 69 -2.79 4.38 18.39
CA VAL A 69 -1.41 4.77 18.02
C VAL A 69 -1.43 5.82 16.92
N PHE A 70 -2.28 5.60 15.92
CA PHE A 70 -2.57 6.55 14.85
C PHE A 70 -3.94 7.19 15.08
N ARG A 71 -4.11 8.43 14.60
CA ARG A 71 -5.43 9.11 14.56
C ARG A 71 -6.53 8.23 13.95
N MET A 72 -6.20 7.54 12.85
CA MET A 72 -7.01 6.52 12.20
C MET A 72 -6.06 5.54 11.50
N ALA A 73 -6.46 4.28 11.38
CA ALA A 73 -5.81 3.31 10.51
C ALA A 73 -6.82 2.90 9.43
N PRO A 74 -6.40 2.65 8.17
CA PRO A 74 -5.01 2.56 7.71
C PRO A 74 -4.25 3.91 7.65
N ILE A 75 -2.94 3.90 7.38
CA ILE A 75 -2.04 5.04 7.62
C ILE A 75 -2.30 6.24 6.69
N HIS A 76 -2.88 6.05 5.51
CA HIS A 76 -3.28 7.20 4.67
C HIS A 76 -4.32 8.10 5.38
N HIS A 77 -5.34 7.53 6.04
CA HIS A 77 -6.32 8.31 6.80
C HIS A 77 -5.69 9.05 7.99
N HIS A 78 -4.61 8.51 8.56
CA HIS A 78 -3.85 9.24 9.57
C HIS A 78 -3.31 10.58 9.04
N TYR A 79 -2.87 10.62 7.78
CA TYR A 79 -2.37 11.82 7.14
C TYR A 79 -3.50 12.76 6.68
N GLU A 80 -4.63 12.23 6.23
CA GLU A 80 -5.82 13.03 5.94
C GLU A 80 -6.32 13.76 7.18
N LEU A 81 -6.41 13.07 8.32
CA LEU A 81 -6.75 13.68 9.61
C LEU A 81 -5.65 14.60 10.17
N LYS A 82 -4.43 14.58 9.59
CA LYS A 82 -3.40 15.60 9.83
C LYS A 82 -3.64 16.88 9.01
N GLY A 83 -4.66 16.91 8.16
CA GLY A 83 -4.97 18.00 7.26
C GLY A 83 -4.28 17.92 5.90
N TRP A 84 -3.74 16.75 5.51
CA TRP A 84 -3.22 16.59 4.15
C TRP A 84 -4.37 16.36 3.16
N PRO A 85 -4.39 17.05 2.02
CA PRO A 85 -5.32 16.71 0.93
C PRO A 85 -5.09 15.27 0.46
N GLU A 86 -6.16 14.56 0.12
CA GLU A 86 -6.13 13.18 -0.37
C GLU A 86 -5.15 13.02 -1.55
N THR A 87 -5.23 13.89 -2.55
CA THR A 87 -4.33 13.91 -3.71
C THR A 87 -2.85 14.00 -3.30
N LYS A 88 -2.55 14.77 -2.25
CA LYS A 88 -1.18 14.92 -1.73
C LYS A 88 -0.70 13.62 -1.07
N VAL A 89 -1.57 12.90 -0.37
CA VAL A 89 -1.24 11.59 0.22
C VAL A 89 -0.97 10.58 -0.89
N VAL A 90 -1.87 10.49 -1.88
CA VAL A 90 -1.75 9.56 -3.03
C VAL A 90 -0.44 9.78 -3.79
N ILE A 91 -0.13 11.02 -4.19
CA ILE A 91 1.10 11.33 -4.94
C ILE A 91 2.35 10.98 -4.11
N ARG A 92 2.37 11.30 -2.82
CA ARG A 92 3.51 10.96 -1.95
C ARG A 92 3.71 9.46 -1.82
N PHE A 93 2.62 8.71 -1.73
CA PHE A 93 2.67 7.26 -1.66
C PHE A 93 3.16 6.66 -2.97
N TRP A 94 2.79 7.24 -4.12
CA TRP A 94 3.35 6.84 -5.42
C TRP A 94 4.86 7.09 -5.51
N ILE A 95 5.34 8.24 -5.03
CA ILE A 95 6.78 8.53 -4.97
C ILE A 95 7.50 7.48 -4.12
N ILE A 96 6.98 7.15 -2.93
CA ILE A 96 7.56 6.13 -2.05
C ILE A 96 7.53 4.75 -2.73
N SER A 97 6.40 4.35 -3.31
CA SER A 97 6.28 3.08 -4.04
C SER A 97 7.28 3.00 -5.20
N PHE A 98 7.45 4.07 -5.97
CA PHE A 98 8.42 4.12 -7.06
C PHE A 98 9.86 3.93 -6.54
N MET A 99 10.23 4.60 -5.45
CA MET A 99 11.54 4.43 -4.81
C MET A 99 11.75 2.99 -4.29
N LEU A 100 10.73 2.39 -3.68
CA LEU A 100 10.77 1.00 -3.21
C LEU A 100 10.90 0.00 -4.35
N VAL A 101 10.24 0.25 -5.49
CA VAL A 101 10.39 -0.56 -6.70
C VAL A 101 11.82 -0.50 -7.22
N LEU A 102 12.40 0.70 -7.34
CA LEU A 102 13.79 0.85 -7.76
C LEU A 102 14.74 0.10 -6.81
N LEU A 103 14.55 0.22 -5.50
CA LEU A 103 15.33 -0.49 -4.49
C LEU A 103 15.18 -2.01 -4.64
N GLY A 104 13.95 -2.51 -4.79
CA GLY A 104 13.69 -3.94 -5.02
C GLY A 104 14.37 -4.48 -6.28
N LEU A 105 14.41 -3.69 -7.36
CA LEU A 105 15.11 -4.07 -8.59
C LEU A 105 16.63 -4.14 -8.41
N THR A 106 17.22 -3.28 -7.56
CA THR A 106 18.66 -3.38 -7.27
C THR A 106 19.02 -4.68 -6.54
N THR A 107 18.13 -5.18 -5.68
CA THR A 107 18.33 -6.45 -4.97
C THR A 107 18.39 -7.65 -5.92
N LEU A 108 17.71 -7.60 -7.06
CA LEU A 108 17.75 -8.67 -8.06
C LEU A 108 19.13 -8.83 -8.73
N LYS A 109 19.94 -7.76 -8.78
CA LYS A 109 21.29 -7.80 -9.37
C LYS A 109 22.35 -8.39 -8.44
N ILE A 110 22.06 -8.59 -7.15
CA ILE A 110 23.02 -9.07 -6.15
C ILE A 110 23.11 -10.62 -6.18
N ARG A 111 22.78 -11.24 -7.31
CA ARG A 111 22.81 -12.70 -7.50
C ARG A 111 23.49 -13.08 -8.80
#